data_AF-A0AAD9ZJR6-F1
#
_entry.id   AF-A0AAD9ZJR6-F1
#
_cell.length_a   1.000
_cell.length_b   1.000
_cell.length_c   1.000
_cell.angle_alpha   90.00
_cell.angle_beta   90.00
_cell.angle_gamma   90.00
#
_symmetry.space_group_name_H-M   'P 1'
#
loop_
_entity.id
_entity.type
_entity.pdbx_description
1 polymer ?
#
loop_
_entity_poly.entity_id
_entity_poly.type
_entity_poly.pdbx_seq_one_letter_code
_entity_poly.pdbx_strand_id
1 'polypeptide(L)'
;MGVIIKLEDGVKFVADSLCFPSNPCRITRVNALSLLKCIQILHKKEHSFPESFSRKVSQKWLKTNAGAGYRSPDQCCLFDAEWKKYLKPTDGPFIDETFYGSEINSFRKELNAIGVIVDVGKGCSLLANNLDSHSDLGTITRIYNFLKEFNWKADAEADRRIWIPDGSENGQWVNPTECVLHDKDDLFSSQLYVLDKHYDRKLLGFFAIALGVKSNPTVGDFCKLWKVWESSEHQLSSGECCAFWVCVMKHWSSKTEALLADCLVKLPVDSGSDGILLFDRHDVFIADDLQLKDAFEQSSCGSIFVWYPLPSLPALPRTKLLEIFSKIGVRTISESVQKQELSVEEGVEFKQVKPRDIYILTKHWLSSFLAF
;
A
#
# COMPACT_ATOMS: atom_id res chain seq x y z
N MET A 1 -9.57 -18.68 66.08
CA MET A 1 -8.94 -18.79 64.75
C MET A 1 -9.27 -20.16 64.19
N GLY A 2 -10.03 -20.22 63.09
CA GLY A 2 -10.33 -21.49 62.42
C GLY A 2 -9.28 -21.77 61.36
N VAL A 3 -8.64 -22.94 61.41
CA VAL A 3 -7.74 -23.40 60.35
C VAL A 3 -8.61 -23.99 59.25
N ILE A 4 -8.50 -23.43 58.05
CA ILE A 4 -9.17 -23.99 56.87
C ILE A 4 -8.29 -25.10 56.32
N ILE A 5 -8.78 -26.33 56.38
CA ILE A 5 -8.04 -27.54 56.01
C ILE A 5 -8.25 -27.98 54.56
N LYS A 6 -9.23 -27.40 53.84
CA LYS A 6 -9.53 -27.72 52.43
C LYS A 6 -9.32 -26.50 51.54
N LEU A 7 -8.61 -26.68 50.42
CA LEU A 7 -8.37 -25.62 49.43
C LEU A 7 -9.69 -24.99 48.93
N GLU A 8 -10.73 -25.82 48.78
CA GLU A 8 -12.06 -25.38 48.38
C GLU A 8 -12.63 -24.32 49.32
N ASP A 9 -12.41 -24.46 50.62
CA ASP A 9 -12.97 -23.57 51.64
C ASP A 9 -12.09 -22.32 51.85
N GLY A 10 -10.82 -22.38 51.43
CA GLY A 10 -9.82 -21.31 51.58
C GLY A 10 -9.59 -20.47 50.33
N VAL A 11 -10.15 -20.85 49.18
CA VAL A 11 -9.82 -20.24 47.88
C VAL A 11 -10.16 -18.74 47.80
N LYS A 12 -11.16 -18.27 48.57
CA LYS A 12 -11.50 -16.84 48.65
C LYS A 12 -10.36 -16.00 49.21
N PHE A 13 -9.67 -16.50 50.24
CA PHE A 13 -8.50 -15.82 50.81
C PHE A 13 -7.32 -15.79 49.82
N VAL A 14 -7.17 -16.83 48.99
CA VAL A 14 -6.18 -16.85 47.92
C VAL A 14 -6.49 -15.78 46.88
N ALA A 15 -7.76 -15.62 46.49
CA ALA A 15 -8.17 -14.58 45.55
C ALA A 15 -7.87 -13.17 46.09
N ASP A 16 -8.18 -12.93 47.36
CA ASP A 16 -7.93 -11.65 48.03
C ASP A 16 -6.44 -11.36 48.23
N SER A 17 -5.61 -12.39 48.45
CA SER A 17 -4.18 -12.27 48.76
C SER A 17 -3.25 -12.45 47.55
N LEU A 18 -3.77 -12.78 46.37
CA LEU A 18 -2.97 -13.02 45.17
C LEU A 18 -2.08 -11.80 44.85
N CYS A 19 -0.78 -12.04 44.68
CA CYS A 19 0.20 -11.03 44.30
C CYS A 19 1.13 -11.61 43.25
N PHE A 20 1.27 -10.93 42.11
CA PHE A 20 2.23 -11.32 41.07
C PHE A 20 3.61 -10.70 41.35
N PRO A 21 4.71 -11.41 41.05
CA PRO A 21 6.04 -10.83 41.15
C PRO A 21 6.22 -9.73 40.11
N SER A 22 6.96 -8.66 40.47
CA SER A 22 7.27 -7.57 39.54
C SER A 22 8.01 -8.04 38.29
N ASN A 23 8.79 -9.13 38.40
CA ASN A 23 9.38 -9.83 37.26
C ASN A 23 8.61 -11.14 36.99
N PRO A 24 7.84 -11.23 35.89
CA PRO A 24 7.09 -12.43 35.52
C PRO A 24 7.94 -13.68 35.31
N CYS A 25 9.25 -13.55 35.02
CA CYS A 25 10.16 -14.69 34.87
C CYS A 25 10.30 -15.53 36.16
N ARG A 26 9.90 -14.97 37.31
CA ARG A 26 9.88 -15.70 38.60
C ARG A 26 8.67 -16.63 38.74
N ILE A 27 7.70 -16.56 37.82
CA ILE A 27 6.53 -17.42 37.83
C ILE A 27 6.96 -18.80 37.31
N THR A 28 6.90 -19.80 38.19
CA THR A 28 7.16 -21.18 37.86
C THR A 28 5.92 -21.84 37.25
N ARG A 29 6.14 -22.92 36.48
CA ARG A 29 5.07 -23.81 36.00
C ARG A 29 4.11 -24.20 37.12
N VAL A 30 4.65 -24.62 38.28
CA VAL A 30 3.86 -25.09 39.43
C VAL A 30 2.94 -23.99 39.97
N ASN A 31 3.45 -22.76 40.09
CA ASN A 31 2.66 -21.63 40.60
C ASN A 31 1.53 -21.26 39.64
N ALA A 32 1.81 -21.20 38.34
CA ALA A 32 0.80 -20.89 37.33
C ALA A 32 -0.30 -21.95 37.25
N LEU A 33 0.05 -23.24 37.25
CA LEU A 33 -0.93 -24.33 37.26
C LEU A 33 -1.73 -24.36 38.57
N SER A 34 -1.11 -24.02 39.70
CA SER A 34 -1.82 -23.88 40.98
C SER A 34 -2.84 -22.74 40.96
N LEU A 35 -2.48 -21.60 40.35
CA LEU A 35 -3.41 -20.49 40.14
C LEU A 35 -4.59 -20.91 39.26
N LEU A 36 -4.35 -21.65 38.17
CA LEU A 36 -5.43 -22.18 37.33
C LEU A 36 -6.34 -23.16 38.07
N LYS A 37 -5.79 -24.00 38.96
CA LYS A 37 -6.59 -24.84 39.88
C LYS A 37 -7.44 -24.00 40.84
N CYS A 38 -6.91 -22.90 41.37
CA CYS A 38 -7.70 -21.97 42.18
C CYS A 38 -8.83 -21.31 41.36
N ILE A 39 -8.54 -20.86 40.13
CA ILE A 39 -9.54 -20.31 39.20
C ILE A 39 -10.62 -21.35 38.91
N GLN A 40 -10.25 -22.61 38.67
CA GLN A 40 -11.20 -23.71 38.45
C GLN A 40 -12.16 -23.90 39.64
N ILE A 41 -11.62 -23.89 40.87
CA ILE A 41 -12.43 -24.05 42.08
C ILE A 41 -13.36 -22.83 42.26
N LEU A 42 -12.85 -21.62 42.07
CA LEU A 42 -13.63 -20.38 42.16
C LEU A 42 -14.76 -20.39 41.13
N HIS A 43 -14.45 -20.71 39.88
CA HIS A 43 -15.41 -20.76 38.78
C HIS A 43 -16.49 -21.84 38.97
N LYS A 44 -16.21 -22.91 39.72
CA LYS A 44 -17.22 -23.91 40.11
C LYS A 44 -18.13 -23.43 41.25
N LYS A 45 -17.61 -22.60 42.17
CA LYS A 45 -18.34 -22.14 43.36
C LYS A 45 -19.10 -20.83 43.13
N GLU A 46 -18.57 -19.95 42.31
CA GLU A 46 -19.09 -18.60 42.07
C GLU A 46 -19.30 -18.39 40.56
N HIS A 47 -20.38 -17.71 40.20
CA HIS A 47 -20.73 -17.46 38.80
C HIS A 47 -19.84 -16.36 38.17
N SER A 48 -19.18 -15.54 38.99
CA SER A 48 -18.31 -14.44 38.56
C SER A 48 -17.19 -14.19 39.56
N PHE A 49 -16.01 -13.81 39.09
CA PHE A 49 -14.88 -13.46 39.95
C PHE A 49 -15.07 -12.09 40.63
N PRO A 50 -14.61 -11.90 41.88
CA PRO A 50 -14.49 -10.56 42.47
C PRO A 50 -13.62 -9.65 41.61
N GLU A 51 -14.00 -8.38 41.46
CA GLU A 51 -13.28 -7.40 40.62
C GLU A 51 -11.80 -7.25 41.00
N SER A 52 -11.51 -7.29 42.30
CA SER A 52 -10.15 -7.26 42.85
C SER A 52 -9.29 -8.43 42.33
N PHE A 53 -9.88 -9.62 42.20
CA PHE A 53 -9.21 -10.80 41.67
C PHE A 53 -9.06 -10.72 40.16
N SER A 54 -10.14 -10.37 39.44
CA SER A 54 -10.12 -10.18 37.98
C SER A 54 -8.99 -9.24 37.56
N ARG A 55 -8.87 -8.08 38.20
CA ARG A 55 -7.80 -7.12 37.92
C ARG A 55 -6.40 -7.69 38.13
N LYS A 56 -6.21 -8.56 39.12
CA LYS A 56 -4.92 -9.22 39.38
C LYS A 56 -4.62 -10.25 38.30
N VAL A 57 -5.57 -11.13 37.97
CA VAL A 57 -5.33 -12.18 36.96
C VAL A 57 -5.23 -11.64 35.54
N SER A 58 -5.69 -10.42 35.27
CA SER A 58 -5.46 -9.71 34.00
C SER A 58 -4.02 -9.17 33.83
N GLN A 59 -3.16 -9.27 34.85
CA GLN A 59 -1.75 -8.84 34.74
C GLN A 59 -0.93 -9.76 33.81
N LYS A 60 0.30 -9.34 33.47
CA LYS A 60 1.20 -10.13 32.62
C LYS A 60 1.84 -11.28 33.40
N TRP A 61 1.36 -12.51 33.18
CA TRP A 61 1.85 -13.69 33.91
C TRP A 61 1.84 -14.98 33.10
N LEU A 62 1.24 -14.99 31.90
CA LEU A 62 1.22 -16.16 31.02
C LEU A 62 2.41 -16.12 30.06
N LYS A 63 3.20 -17.18 30.06
CA LYS A 63 4.33 -17.35 29.13
C LYS A 63 3.82 -17.78 27.76
N THR A 64 4.31 -17.14 26.71
CA THR A 64 3.94 -17.44 25.32
C THR A 64 5.15 -17.78 24.46
N ASN A 65 4.92 -18.43 23.31
CA ASN A 65 5.96 -18.74 22.33
C ASN A 65 6.40 -17.52 21.49
N ALA A 66 5.62 -16.44 21.49
CA ALA A 66 5.93 -15.21 20.76
C ALA A 66 6.98 -14.37 21.51
N GLY A 67 8.24 -14.45 21.07
CA GLY A 67 9.35 -13.67 21.61
C GLY A 67 9.68 -13.98 23.08
N ALA A 68 10.40 -13.07 23.75
CA ALA A 68 10.87 -13.23 25.14
C ALA A 68 9.82 -12.86 26.21
N GLY A 69 8.52 -13.08 25.95
CA GLY A 69 7.44 -12.38 26.66
C GLY A 69 6.49 -13.22 27.51
N TYR A 70 6.27 -12.77 28.74
CA TYR A 70 5.04 -13.03 29.49
C TYR A 70 3.99 -11.98 29.09
N ARG A 71 2.75 -12.41 28.85
CA ARG A 71 1.63 -11.58 28.40
C ARG A 71 0.45 -11.66 29.38
N SER A 72 -0.44 -10.68 29.28
CA SER A 72 -1.73 -10.73 29.96
C SER A 72 -2.65 -11.73 29.24
N PRO A 73 -3.61 -12.36 29.95
CA PRO A 73 -4.46 -13.38 29.35
C PRO A 73 -5.20 -12.97 28.09
N ASP A 74 -5.69 -11.74 28.02
CA ASP A 74 -6.37 -11.15 26.84
C ASP A 74 -5.46 -10.99 25.61
N GLN A 75 -4.14 -11.11 25.80
CA GLN A 75 -3.13 -11.08 24.77
C GLN A 75 -2.54 -12.47 24.48
N CYS A 76 -3.23 -13.54 24.87
CA CYS A 76 -2.79 -14.92 24.67
C CYS A 76 -3.84 -15.76 23.94
N CYS A 77 -3.35 -16.76 23.20
CA CYS A 77 -4.18 -17.83 22.65
C CYS A 77 -3.82 -19.19 23.27
N LEU A 78 -4.81 -20.06 23.45
CA LEU A 78 -4.56 -21.47 23.76
C LEU A 78 -4.48 -22.26 22.45
N PHE A 79 -3.32 -22.84 22.16
CA PHE A 79 -3.11 -23.62 20.95
C PHE A 79 -3.72 -25.02 21.08
N ASP A 80 -4.53 -25.43 20.11
CA ASP A 80 -5.18 -26.74 20.09
C ASP A 80 -5.23 -27.35 18.66
N ALA A 81 -5.95 -28.46 18.50
CA ALA A 81 -6.06 -29.15 17.23
C ALA A 81 -6.75 -28.33 16.12
N GLU A 82 -7.62 -27.38 16.46
CA GLU A 82 -8.24 -26.48 15.48
C GLU A 82 -7.25 -25.45 14.97
N TRP A 83 -6.45 -24.87 15.86
CA TRP A 83 -5.35 -23.95 15.49
C TRP A 83 -4.30 -24.62 14.61
N LYS A 84 -3.94 -25.87 14.93
CA LYS A 84 -2.92 -26.66 14.21
C LYS A 84 -3.22 -26.86 12.72
N LYS A 85 -4.49 -26.73 12.29
CA LYS A 85 -4.88 -26.83 10.88
C LYS A 85 -4.34 -25.66 10.04
N TYR A 86 -4.04 -24.52 10.68
CA TYR A 86 -3.69 -23.28 10.01
C TYR A 86 -2.33 -22.72 10.41
N LEU A 87 -1.96 -22.85 11.69
CA LEU A 87 -0.83 -22.16 12.29
C LEU A 87 0.08 -23.13 13.06
N LYS A 88 1.32 -22.69 13.30
CA LYS A 88 2.25 -23.31 14.24
C LYS A 88 2.21 -22.59 15.59
N PRO A 89 2.65 -23.25 16.68
CA PRO A 89 2.72 -22.61 18.00
C PRO A 89 3.59 -21.34 18.07
N THR A 90 4.51 -21.16 17.11
CA THR A 90 5.41 -20.00 17.00
C THR A 90 4.83 -18.84 16.19
N ASP A 91 3.69 -19.03 15.52
CA ASP A 91 3.12 -18.04 14.58
C ASP A 91 2.28 -16.96 15.30
N GLY A 92 2.23 -16.99 16.63
CA GLY A 92 1.41 -16.06 17.41
C GLY A 92 1.66 -16.17 18.90
N PRO A 93 0.96 -15.38 19.73
CA PRO A 93 1.12 -15.35 21.18
C PRO A 93 0.42 -16.55 21.85
N PHE A 94 0.73 -17.75 21.38
CA PHE A 94 0.22 -18.99 21.96
C PHE A 94 0.91 -19.29 23.29
N ILE A 95 0.14 -19.77 24.26
CA ILE A 95 0.66 -20.21 25.55
C ILE A 95 1.73 -21.30 25.33
N ASP A 96 2.85 -21.17 26.03
CA ASP A 96 4.00 -22.06 25.90
C ASP A 96 3.73 -23.43 26.54
N GLU A 97 3.21 -24.35 25.74
CA GLU A 97 2.95 -25.74 26.15
C GLU A 97 4.24 -26.47 26.55
N THR A 98 5.41 -26.08 26.03
CA THR A 98 6.69 -26.70 26.44
C THR A 98 7.04 -26.34 27.88
N PHE A 99 6.68 -25.13 28.33
CA PHE A 99 6.84 -24.67 29.70
C PHE A 99 5.75 -25.19 30.64
N TYR A 100 4.48 -25.13 30.23
CA TYR A 100 3.36 -25.51 31.11
C TYR A 100 3.04 -27.02 31.11
N GLY A 101 3.46 -27.73 30.07
CA GLY A 101 3.06 -29.11 29.78
C GLY A 101 1.62 -29.21 29.26
N SER A 102 1.26 -30.39 28.74
CA SER A 102 -0.08 -30.64 28.15
C SER A 102 -1.25 -30.48 29.13
N GLU A 103 -0.99 -30.50 30.45
CA GLU A 103 -1.99 -30.21 31.49
C GLU A 103 -2.63 -28.82 31.30
N ILE A 104 -1.95 -27.87 30.66
CA ILE A 104 -2.50 -26.52 30.39
C ILE A 104 -3.82 -26.57 29.61
N ASN A 105 -3.95 -27.53 28.70
CA ASN A 105 -5.15 -27.72 27.87
C ASN A 105 -6.36 -28.18 28.70
N SER A 106 -6.14 -28.79 29.87
CA SER A 106 -7.24 -29.16 30.78
C SER A 106 -7.91 -27.94 31.42
N PHE A 107 -7.24 -26.78 31.43
CA PHE A 107 -7.74 -25.52 31.99
C PHE A 107 -8.41 -24.61 30.95
N ARG A 108 -8.88 -25.17 29.82
CA ARG A 108 -9.47 -24.38 28.71
C ARG A 108 -10.59 -23.45 29.16
N LYS A 109 -11.46 -23.89 30.07
CA LYS A 109 -12.61 -23.08 30.54
C LYS A 109 -12.14 -21.92 31.41
N GLU A 110 -11.16 -22.20 32.27
CA GLU A 110 -10.56 -21.27 33.21
C GLU A 110 -9.74 -20.20 32.47
N LEU A 111 -8.94 -20.61 31.50
CA LEU A 111 -8.18 -19.73 30.62
C LEU A 111 -9.11 -18.78 29.85
N ASN A 112 -10.18 -19.32 29.28
CA ASN A 112 -11.19 -18.50 28.61
C ASN A 112 -11.89 -17.51 29.57
N ALA A 113 -12.17 -17.94 30.82
CA ALA A 113 -12.82 -17.09 31.82
C ALA A 113 -11.98 -15.89 32.26
N ILE A 114 -10.65 -15.98 32.12
CA ILE A 114 -9.73 -14.87 32.43
C ILE A 114 -9.31 -14.06 31.19
N GLY A 115 -9.81 -14.40 30.00
CA GLY A 115 -9.60 -13.63 28.76
C GLY A 115 -8.72 -14.29 27.70
N VAL A 116 -8.17 -15.48 27.94
CA VAL A 116 -7.39 -16.19 26.91
C VAL A 116 -8.30 -16.59 25.76
N ILE A 117 -7.85 -16.33 24.53
CA ILE A 117 -8.58 -16.71 23.32
C ILE A 117 -8.41 -18.22 23.10
N VAL A 118 -9.48 -18.98 23.33
CA VAL A 118 -9.53 -20.44 23.11
C VAL A 118 -10.29 -20.84 21.85
N ASP A 119 -10.94 -19.88 21.19
CA ASP A 119 -11.71 -20.08 19.96
C ASP A 119 -10.90 -19.54 18.79
N VAL A 120 -10.66 -20.40 17.80
CA VAL A 120 -9.92 -20.08 16.58
C VAL A 120 -10.50 -18.86 15.85
N GLY A 121 -11.83 -18.73 15.80
CA GLY A 121 -12.49 -17.63 15.10
C GLY A 121 -12.33 -16.27 15.77
N LYS A 122 -11.86 -16.23 17.02
CA LYS A 122 -11.70 -14.98 17.80
C LYS A 122 -10.26 -14.44 17.82
N GLY A 123 -9.27 -15.18 17.34
CA GLY A 123 -7.88 -14.74 17.45
C GLY A 123 -7.32 -13.95 16.27
N CYS A 124 -8.13 -13.67 15.23
CA CYS A 124 -7.67 -12.89 14.07
C CYS A 124 -7.08 -11.53 14.47
N SER A 125 -7.77 -10.75 15.30
CA SER A 125 -7.29 -9.42 15.71
C SER A 125 -5.98 -9.51 16.50
N LEU A 126 -5.85 -10.52 17.37
CA LEU A 126 -4.62 -10.71 18.14
C LEU A 126 -3.45 -11.13 17.24
N LEU A 127 -3.68 -12.03 16.27
CA LEU A 127 -2.64 -12.43 15.32
C LEU A 127 -2.25 -11.29 14.38
N ALA A 128 -3.24 -10.54 13.88
CA ALA A 128 -2.98 -9.36 13.05
C ALA A 128 -2.10 -8.34 13.79
N ASN A 129 -2.39 -8.07 15.06
CA ASN A 129 -1.60 -7.15 15.89
C ASN A 129 -0.20 -7.67 16.25
N ASN A 130 0.08 -8.97 16.08
CA ASN A 130 1.41 -9.55 16.31
C ASN A 130 2.18 -9.81 15.01
N LEU A 131 1.62 -9.53 13.83
CA LEU A 131 2.30 -9.71 12.54
C LEU A 131 3.66 -9.02 12.52
N ASP A 132 3.73 -7.76 12.98
CA ASP A 132 4.93 -6.93 12.99
C ASP A 132 6.07 -7.46 13.88
N SER A 133 5.80 -8.47 14.72
CA SER A 133 6.82 -9.16 15.51
C SER A 133 7.56 -10.25 14.73
N HIS A 134 7.12 -10.55 13.50
CA HIS A 134 7.72 -11.52 12.61
C HIS A 134 8.48 -10.85 11.47
N SER A 135 9.53 -11.53 11.01
CA SER A 135 10.28 -11.20 9.79
C SER A 135 10.38 -12.38 8.81
N ASP A 136 10.00 -13.58 9.24
CA ASP A 136 9.98 -14.76 8.37
C ASP A 136 8.75 -14.75 7.45
N LEU A 137 9.01 -14.68 6.14
CA LEU A 137 7.96 -14.70 5.11
C LEU A 137 7.06 -15.93 5.22
N GLY A 138 7.62 -17.10 5.55
CA GLY A 138 6.84 -18.33 5.67
C GLY A 138 5.81 -18.25 6.79
N THR A 139 6.17 -17.65 7.92
CA THR A 139 5.31 -17.41 9.09
C THR A 139 4.27 -16.35 8.79
N ILE A 140 4.69 -15.20 8.25
CA ILE A 140 3.81 -14.10 7.87
C ILE A 140 2.75 -14.57 6.85
N THR A 141 3.15 -15.33 5.83
CA THR A 141 2.22 -15.89 4.83
C THR A 141 1.23 -16.88 5.46
N ARG A 142 1.63 -17.69 6.45
CA ARG A 142 0.68 -18.55 7.19
C ARG A 142 -0.35 -17.73 7.95
N ILE A 143 0.09 -16.67 8.63
CA ILE A 143 -0.80 -15.76 9.36
C ILE A 143 -1.76 -15.05 8.39
N TYR A 144 -1.29 -14.53 7.24
CA TYR A 144 -2.18 -13.93 6.25
C TYR A 144 -3.21 -14.91 5.70
N ASN A 145 -2.82 -16.16 5.43
CA ASN A 145 -3.77 -17.19 5.00
C ASN A 145 -4.81 -17.50 6.09
N PHE A 146 -4.39 -17.53 7.36
CA PHE A 146 -5.31 -17.66 8.48
C PHE A 146 -6.30 -16.49 8.55
N LEU A 147 -5.80 -15.25 8.53
CA LEU A 147 -6.66 -14.04 8.55
C LEU A 147 -7.65 -14.03 7.40
N LYS A 148 -7.20 -14.45 6.21
CA LYS A 148 -8.06 -14.61 5.05
C LYS A 148 -9.14 -15.67 5.25
N GLU A 149 -8.80 -16.86 5.75
CA GLU A 149 -9.76 -17.97 5.95
C GLU A 149 -10.92 -17.54 6.85
N PHE A 150 -10.61 -16.76 7.89
CA PHE A 150 -11.59 -16.21 8.82
C PHE A 150 -12.18 -14.87 8.40
N ASN A 151 -11.99 -14.45 7.14
CA ASN A 151 -12.52 -13.22 6.56
C ASN A 151 -12.22 -11.96 7.40
N TRP A 152 -11.05 -11.93 8.06
CA TRP A 152 -10.64 -10.80 8.87
C TRP A 152 -10.47 -9.55 8.00
N LYS A 153 -10.84 -8.40 8.56
CA LYS A 153 -10.67 -7.08 7.95
C LYS A 153 -10.07 -6.15 8.98
N ALA A 154 -9.17 -5.29 8.54
CA ALA A 154 -8.60 -4.30 9.42
C ALA A 154 -9.63 -3.21 9.75
N ASP A 155 -9.65 -2.78 11.01
CA ASP A 155 -10.43 -1.61 11.42
C ASP A 155 -9.90 -0.35 10.74
N ALA A 156 -10.75 0.66 10.58
CA ALA A 156 -10.40 1.92 9.90
C ALA A 156 -9.23 2.66 10.60
N GLU A 157 -9.11 2.48 11.91
CA GLU A 157 -8.13 3.17 12.77
C GLU A 157 -6.87 2.34 13.05
N ALA A 158 -6.79 1.10 12.54
CA ALA A 158 -5.63 0.24 12.77
C ALA A 158 -4.40 0.74 11.99
N ASP A 159 -3.22 0.70 12.61
CA ASP A 159 -1.95 0.86 11.90
C ASP A 159 -1.71 -0.40 11.04
N ARG A 160 -2.17 -0.35 9.80
CA ARG A 160 -2.09 -1.47 8.87
C ARG A 160 -0.71 -1.51 8.25
N ARG A 161 -0.08 -2.67 8.25
CA ARG A 161 1.21 -2.89 7.60
C ARG A 161 1.22 -4.16 6.78
N ILE A 162 2.01 -4.13 5.71
CA ILE A 162 2.24 -5.26 4.82
C ILE A 162 3.73 -5.56 4.80
N TRP A 163 4.09 -6.83 4.95
CA TRP A 163 5.48 -7.25 4.85
C TRP A 163 5.90 -7.31 3.38
N ILE A 164 7.04 -6.71 3.06
CA ILE A 164 7.68 -6.81 1.75
C ILE A 164 9.04 -7.50 1.93
N PRO A 165 9.22 -8.73 1.41
CA PRO A 165 10.51 -9.41 1.49
C PRO A 165 11.51 -8.78 0.51
N ASP A 166 12.77 -8.66 0.94
CA ASP A 166 13.85 -8.05 0.13
C ASP A 166 14.65 -9.06 -0.73
N GLY A 167 14.20 -10.32 -0.76
CA GLY A 167 14.88 -11.43 -1.44
C GLY A 167 15.85 -12.22 -0.54
N SER A 168 16.03 -11.81 0.72
CA SER A 168 16.75 -12.56 1.75
C SER A 168 15.81 -13.01 2.89
N GLU A 169 16.34 -13.44 4.03
CA GLU A 169 15.54 -13.69 5.26
C GLU A 169 14.99 -12.39 5.90
N ASN A 170 15.25 -11.24 5.28
CA ASN A 170 14.82 -9.92 5.73
C ASN A 170 13.72 -9.33 4.85
N GLY A 171 13.28 -8.14 5.24
CA GLY A 171 12.24 -7.39 4.57
C GLY A 171 11.84 -6.19 5.42
N GLN A 172 10.74 -5.57 5.03
CA GLN A 172 10.24 -4.37 5.69
C GLN A 172 8.72 -4.35 5.78
N TRP A 173 8.22 -3.74 6.84
CA TRP A 173 6.80 -3.44 7.01
C TRP A 173 6.48 -2.08 6.40
N VAL A 174 5.60 -2.07 5.40
CA VAL A 174 5.22 -0.87 4.64
C VAL A 174 3.73 -0.56 4.78
N ASN A 175 3.34 0.67 4.50
CA ASN A 175 1.94 1.05 4.53
C ASN A 175 1.18 0.49 3.31
N PRO A 176 -0.05 -0.05 3.47
CA PRO A 176 -0.89 -0.47 2.35
C PRO A 176 -1.11 0.60 1.27
N THR A 177 -1.04 1.89 1.60
CA THR A 177 -1.21 2.98 0.63
C THR A 177 -0.05 3.12 -0.35
N GLU A 178 1.12 2.59 0.02
CA GLU A 178 2.33 2.52 -0.81
C GLU A 178 2.40 1.22 -1.62
N CYS A 179 1.37 0.36 -1.50
CA CYS A 179 1.29 -0.92 -2.20
C CYS A 179 0.28 -0.87 -3.34
N VAL A 180 0.55 -1.66 -4.37
CA VAL A 180 -0.41 -2.03 -5.42
C VAL A 180 -0.39 -3.55 -5.60
N LEU A 181 -1.53 -4.14 -5.98
CA LEU A 181 -1.56 -5.58 -6.26
C LEU A 181 -0.78 -5.92 -7.53
N HIS A 182 -0.96 -5.11 -8.57
CA HIS A 182 -0.43 -5.36 -9.90
C HIS A 182 0.16 -4.08 -10.48
N ASP A 183 1.28 -4.25 -11.19
CA ASP A 183 1.86 -3.24 -12.07
C ASP A 183 2.17 -3.91 -13.42
N LYS A 184 1.25 -3.76 -14.37
CA LYS A 184 1.32 -4.48 -15.65
C LYS A 184 2.43 -3.97 -16.55
N ASP A 185 2.77 -2.70 -16.39
CA ASP A 185 3.70 -1.98 -17.26
C ASP A 185 5.10 -1.87 -16.60
N ASP A 186 5.24 -2.37 -15.35
CA ASP A 186 6.46 -2.37 -14.53
C ASP A 186 7.08 -0.97 -14.32
N LEU A 187 6.24 0.07 -14.28
CA LEU A 187 6.66 1.47 -14.23
C LEU A 187 6.85 2.00 -12.80
N PHE A 188 6.26 1.34 -11.81
CA PHE A 188 6.15 1.86 -10.46
C PHE A 188 7.02 1.13 -9.46
N SER A 189 7.83 0.17 -9.88
CA SER A 189 8.70 -0.62 -9.00
C SER A 189 9.64 0.21 -8.11
N SER A 190 9.95 1.45 -8.51
CA SER A 190 10.75 2.41 -7.74
C SER A 190 9.97 3.28 -6.75
N GLN A 191 8.63 3.34 -6.87
CA GLN A 191 7.76 4.22 -6.07
C GLN A 191 6.71 3.47 -5.25
N LEU A 192 6.30 2.28 -5.70
CA LEU A 192 5.23 1.47 -5.11
C LEU A 192 5.69 0.01 -4.98
N TYR A 193 5.22 -0.65 -3.93
CA TYR A 193 5.45 -2.07 -3.71
C TYR A 193 4.39 -2.89 -4.46
N VAL A 194 4.83 -3.73 -5.39
CA VAL A 194 3.95 -4.57 -6.21
C VAL A 194 3.81 -5.96 -5.59
N LEU A 195 2.62 -6.25 -5.03
CA LEU A 195 2.44 -7.43 -4.17
C LEU A 195 2.39 -8.76 -4.92
N ASP A 196 2.00 -8.78 -6.21
CA ASP A 196 1.97 -10.02 -7.00
C ASP A 196 3.35 -10.62 -7.28
N LYS A 197 4.43 -9.84 -7.09
CA LYS A 197 5.82 -10.31 -7.14
C LYS A 197 6.19 -11.14 -5.91
N HIS A 198 5.48 -10.99 -4.80
CA HIS A 198 5.83 -11.56 -3.50
C HIS A 198 4.81 -12.55 -2.94
N TYR A 199 3.54 -12.42 -3.33
CA TYR A 199 2.43 -13.17 -2.77
C TYR A 199 1.58 -13.85 -3.83
N ASP A 200 1.05 -15.02 -3.48
CA ASP A 200 0.14 -15.76 -4.34
C ASP A 200 -1.13 -14.95 -4.66
N ARG A 201 -1.66 -15.15 -5.88
CA ARG A 201 -2.91 -14.53 -6.37
C ARG A 201 -4.08 -14.65 -5.40
N LYS A 202 -4.13 -15.75 -4.64
CA LYS A 202 -5.16 -16.02 -3.62
C LYS A 202 -5.10 -15.01 -2.45
N LEU A 203 -3.93 -14.51 -2.07
CA LEU A 203 -3.74 -13.53 -1.00
C LEU A 203 -3.93 -12.09 -1.49
N LEU A 204 -3.68 -11.81 -2.77
CA LEU A 204 -3.88 -10.46 -3.33
C LEU A 204 -5.32 -9.95 -3.13
N GLY A 205 -6.31 -10.82 -3.32
CA GLY A 205 -7.71 -10.48 -3.04
C GLY A 205 -7.97 -10.14 -1.57
N PHE A 206 -7.27 -10.80 -0.64
CA PHE A 206 -7.33 -10.47 0.78
C PHE A 206 -6.73 -9.09 1.03
N PHE A 207 -5.57 -8.76 0.48
CA PHE A 207 -4.98 -7.42 0.66
C PHE A 207 -5.86 -6.28 0.12
N ALA A 208 -6.53 -6.47 -1.01
CA ALA A 208 -7.49 -5.48 -1.50
C ALA A 208 -8.68 -5.30 -0.55
N ILE A 209 -9.28 -6.39 -0.05
CA ILE A 209 -10.52 -6.32 0.73
C ILE A 209 -10.26 -5.96 2.20
N ALA A 210 -9.27 -6.59 2.82
CA ALA A 210 -9.01 -6.49 4.24
C ALA A 210 -8.11 -5.30 4.61
N LEU A 211 -7.15 -4.95 3.75
CA LEU A 211 -6.19 -3.88 3.99
C LEU A 211 -6.42 -2.63 3.12
N GLY A 212 -7.27 -2.72 2.10
CA GLY A 212 -7.58 -1.59 1.21
C GLY A 212 -6.51 -1.31 0.16
N VAL A 213 -5.68 -2.30 -0.19
CA VAL A 213 -4.64 -2.14 -1.22
C VAL A 213 -5.26 -1.94 -2.59
N LYS A 214 -4.76 -0.94 -3.34
CA LYS A 214 -5.24 -0.63 -4.69
C LYS A 214 -4.88 -1.76 -5.65
N SER A 215 -5.80 -2.12 -6.54
CA SER A 215 -5.54 -3.21 -7.50
C SER A 215 -4.48 -2.85 -8.55
N ASN A 216 -4.47 -1.61 -9.03
CA ASN A 216 -3.49 -1.09 -9.99
C ASN A 216 -3.18 0.38 -9.61
N PRO A 217 -2.06 0.94 -10.09
CA PRO A 217 -1.77 2.37 -9.95
C PRO A 217 -2.91 3.23 -10.48
N THR A 218 -3.20 4.32 -9.77
CA THR A 218 -4.25 5.28 -10.15
C THR A 218 -3.71 6.36 -11.09
N VAL A 219 -4.58 7.12 -11.75
CA VAL A 219 -4.14 8.29 -12.54
C VAL A 219 -3.33 9.27 -11.69
N GLY A 220 -3.68 9.43 -10.41
CA GLY A 220 -2.90 10.25 -9.48
C GLY A 220 -1.49 9.70 -9.19
N ASP A 221 -1.32 8.38 -9.19
CA ASP A 221 0.00 7.76 -9.06
C ASP A 221 0.82 7.98 -10.35
N PHE A 222 0.20 7.80 -11.52
CA PHE A 222 0.80 8.15 -12.82
C PHE A 222 1.17 9.63 -12.95
N CYS A 223 0.37 10.54 -12.39
CA CYS A 223 0.66 11.97 -12.33
C CYS A 223 1.94 12.25 -11.51
N LYS A 224 2.11 11.58 -10.37
CA LYS A 224 3.34 11.69 -9.58
C LYS A 224 4.55 11.16 -10.34
N LEU A 225 4.40 10.01 -11.01
CA LEU A 225 5.42 9.44 -11.88
C LEU A 225 5.80 10.40 -13.01
N TRP A 226 4.81 11.03 -13.67
CA TRP A 226 5.04 12.01 -14.72
C TRP A 226 5.86 13.20 -14.24
N LYS A 227 5.58 13.74 -13.05
CA LYS A 227 6.38 14.83 -12.46
C LYS A 227 7.84 14.43 -12.24
N VAL A 228 8.11 13.17 -11.88
CA VAL A 228 9.49 12.65 -11.80
C VAL A 228 10.15 12.67 -13.18
N TRP A 229 9.45 12.19 -14.21
CA TRP A 229 9.94 12.25 -15.59
C TRP A 229 10.21 13.67 -16.08
N GLU A 230 9.33 14.65 -15.78
CA GLU A 230 9.51 16.05 -16.18
C GLU A 230 10.75 16.72 -15.56
N SER A 231 11.10 16.29 -14.34
CA SER A 231 12.21 16.83 -13.54
C SER A 231 13.55 16.12 -13.76
N SER A 232 13.53 14.98 -14.45
CA SER A 232 14.72 14.19 -14.77
C SER A 232 15.10 14.36 -16.23
N GLU A 233 16.32 13.99 -16.60
CA GLU A 233 16.75 13.87 -18.00
C GLU A 233 16.30 12.53 -18.61
N HIS A 234 15.20 11.95 -18.08
CA HIS A 234 14.69 10.66 -18.52
C HIS A 234 14.07 10.78 -19.91
N GLN A 235 14.59 9.99 -20.84
CA GLN A 235 14.05 9.89 -22.18
C GLN A 235 12.91 8.86 -22.18
N LEU A 236 11.68 9.33 -22.42
CA LEU A 236 10.52 8.46 -22.39
C LEU A 236 10.52 7.48 -23.55
N SER A 237 10.30 6.21 -23.23
CA SER A 237 10.00 5.18 -24.21
C SER A 237 8.54 5.27 -24.67
N SER A 238 8.27 4.77 -25.88
CA SER A 238 6.90 4.62 -26.37
C SER A 238 6.03 3.77 -25.44
N GLY A 239 6.59 2.77 -24.76
CA GLY A 239 5.86 1.92 -23.82
C GLY A 239 5.39 2.69 -22.59
N GLU A 240 6.27 3.47 -21.97
CA GLU A 240 5.96 4.32 -20.81
C GLU A 240 4.86 5.35 -21.13
N CYS A 241 5.02 6.04 -22.26
CA CYS A 241 4.05 7.05 -22.69
C CYS A 241 2.69 6.39 -23.02
N CYS A 242 2.69 5.24 -23.71
CA CYS A 242 1.47 4.47 -23.95
C CYS A 242 0.76 4.08 -22.64
N ALA A 243 1.49 3.53 -21.67
CA ALA A 243 0.93 3.09 -20.40
C ALA A 243 0.23 4.24 -19.65
N PHE A 244 0.88 5.41 -19.57
CA PHE A 244 0.31 6.61 -18.97
C PHE A 244 -1.02 6.99 -19.64
N TRP A 245 -1.02 7.16 -20.96
CA TRP A 245 -2.20 7.62 -21.67
C TRP A 245 -3.31 6.58 -21.72
N VAL A 246 -2.99 5.27 -21.76
CA VAL A 246 -3.99 4.20 -21.66
C VAL A 246 -4.68 4.23 -20.30
N CYS A 247 -3.91 4.46 -19.22
CA CYS A 247 -4.47 4.63 -17.88
C CYS A 247 -5.40 5.84 -17.79
N VAL A 248 -4.94 6.99 -18.30
CA VAL A 248 -5.74 8.22 -18.37
C VAL A 248 -7.05 8.00 -19.13
N MET A 249 -6.97 7.38 -20.31
CA MET A 249 -8.14 7.12 -21.15
C MET A 249 -9.16 6.22 -20.48
N LYS A 250 -8.69 5.15 -19.83
CA LYS A 250 -9.56 4.20 -19.12
C LYS A 250 -10.33 4.83 -17.96
N HIS A 251 -9.76 5.87 -17.35
CA HIS A 251 -10.32 6.54 -16.18
C HIS A 251 -10.69 8.00 -16.46
N TRP A 252 -10.97 8.35 -17.73
CA TRP A 252 -11.29 9.73 -18.10
C TRP A 252 -12.58 10.21 -17.44
N SER A 253 -12.53 11.38 -16.82
CA SER A 253 -13.65 12.06 -16.16
C SER A 253 -13.32 13.54 -16.00
N SER A 254 -14.30 14.38 -15.62
CA SER A 254 -14.04 15.79 -15.31
C SER A 254 -13.02 15.99 -14.17
N LYS A 255 -12.97 15.06 -13.20
CA LYS A 255 -11.93 15.06 -12.15
C LYS A 255 -10.56 14.76 -12.73
N THR A 256 -10.48 13.78 -13.63
CA THR A 256 -9.23 13.38 -14.30
C THR A 256 -8.69 14.50 -15.19
N GLU A 257 -9.57 15.18 -15.91
CA GLU A 257 -9.24 16.36 -16.72
C GLU A 257 -8.62 17.48 -15.87
N ALA A 258 -9.27 17.86 -14.77
CA ALA A 258 -8.75 18.86 -13.84
C ALA A 258 -7.40 18.45 -13.23
N LEU A 259 -7.25 17.18 -12.84
CA LEU A 259 -5.99 16.64 -12.31
C LEU A 259 -4.86 16.70 -13.35
N LEU A 260 -5.13 16.38 -14.61
CA LEU A 260 -4.13 16.43 -15.68
C LEU A 260 -3.77 17.85 -16.09
N ALA A 261 -4.75 18.76 -16.10
CA ALA A 261 -4.49 20.17 -16.39
C ALA A 261 -3.56 20.81 -15.34
N ASP A 262 -3.63 20.38 -14.08
CA ASP A 262 -2.70 20.79 -13.01
C ASP A 262 -1.38 20.01 -13.04
N CYS A 263 -1.43 18.71 -13.36
CA CYS A 263 -0.26 17.84 -13.30
C CYS A 263 0.71 18.02 -14.47
N LEU A 264 0.19 18.16 -15.69
CA LEU A 264 0.99 18.10 -16.92
C LEU A 264 1.50 19.51 -17.28
N VAL A 265 2.73 19.79 -16.85
CA VAL A 265 3.44 21.02 -17.22
C VAL A 265 4.16 20.82 -18.55
N LYS A 266 4.74 19.63 -18.77
CA LYS A 266 5.36 19.24 -20.03
C LYS A 266 4.61 18.07 -20.68
N LEU A 267 4.57 18.09 -22.00
CA LEU A 267 3.89 17.11 -22.83
C LEU A 267 4.86 16.34 -23.72
N PRO A 268 4.51 15.09 -24.07
CA PRO A 268 5.34 14.28 -24.92
C PRO A 268 5.30 14.81 -26.35
N VAL A 269 6.47 14.93 -26.95
CA VAL A 269 6.70 15.40 -28.31
C VAL A 269 7.46 14.33 -29.07
N ASP A 270 7.03 14.08 -30.31
CA ASP A 270 7.70 13.15 -31.19
C ASP A 270 8.99 13.80 -31.71
N SER A 271 10.15 13.26 -31.33
CA SER A 271 11.46 13.75 -31.79
C SER A 271 12.02 12.92 -32.95
N GLY A 272 11.28 11.93 -33.46
CA GLY A 272 11.77 11.02 -34.49
C GLY A 272 12.78 10.01 -33.94
N SER A 273 14.08 10.23 -34.17
CA SER A 273 15.15 9.28 -33.82
C SER A 273 15.52 9.27 -32.34
N ASP A 274 15.21 10.34 -31.60
CA ASP A 274 15.72 10.61 -30.25
C ASP A 274 14.63 10.36 -29.18
N GLY A 275 13.79 9.34 -29.38
CA GLY A 275 12.77 8.94 -28.41
C GLY A 275 11.68 9.99 -28.17
N ILE A 276 10.98 9.91 -27.04
CA ILE A 276 9.93 10.87 -26.69
C ILE A 276 10.51 11.90 -25.73
N LEU A 277 10.46 13.17 -26.13
CA LEU A 277 10.92 14.30 -25.32
C LEU A 277 9.73 15.00 -24.65
N LEU A 278 9.99 15.69 -23.53
CA LEU A 278 8.99 16.45 -22.79
C LEU A 278 9.22 17.94 -22.94
N PHE A 279 8.31 18.64 -23.61
CA PHE A 279 8.35 20.10 -23.81
C PHE A 279 7.24 20.80 -23.04
N ASP A 280 7.45 22.07 -22.67
CA ASP A 280 6.43 22.87 -21.98
C ASP A 280 5.11 22.86 -22.77
N ARG A 281 4.01 22.58 -22.08
CA ARG A 281 2.67 22.46 -22.68
C ARG A 281 2.29 23.66 -23.55
N HIS A 282 2.78 24.86 -23.23
CA HIS A 282 2.47 26.07 -24.00
C HIS A 282 3.22 26.15 -25.34
N ASP A 283 4.28 25.37 -25.49
CA ASP A 283 5.14 25.29 -26.67
C ASP A 283 4.88 24.05 -27.53
N VAL A 284 3.89 23.22 -27.16
CA VAL A 284 3.48 22.02 -27.89
C VAL A 284 2.12 22.24 -28.57
N PHE A 285 1.99 21.74 -29.79
CA PHE A 285 0.79 21.96 -30.62
C PHE A 285 0.15 20.67 -31.11
N ILE A 286 -1.16 20.73 -31.33
CA ILE A 286 -1.89 19.71 -32.10
C ILE A 286 -1.72 20.05 -33.59
N ALA A 287 -1.20 19.10 -34.37
CA ALA A 287 -1.10 19.20 -35.82
C ALA A 287 -2.46 18.91 -36.47
N ASP A 288 -3.31 19.93 -36.56
CA ASP A 288 -4.61 19.87 -37.24
C ASP A 288 -4.53 20.20 -38.74
N ASP A 289 -3.47 20.90 -39.16
CA ASP A 289 -3.14 21.17 -40.56
C ASP A 289 -1.85 20.45 -40.97
N LEU A 290 -1.95 19.58 -41.97
CA LEU A 290 -0.81 18.79 -42.45
C LEU A 290 0.22 19.61 -43.22
N GLN A 291 -0.20 20.66 -43.93
CA GLN A 291 0.73 21.51 -44.68
C GLN A 291 1.59 22.33 -43.72
N LEU A 292 0.97 22.91 -42.69
CA LEU A 292 1.69 23.58 -41.62
C LEU A 292 2.58 22.59 -40.87
N LYS A 293 2.08 21.40 -40.58
CA LYS A 293 2.89 20.35 -39.95
C LYS A 293 4.18 20.07 -40.75
N ASP A 294 4.05 19.78 -42.05
CA ASP A 294 5.17 19.44 -42.92
C ASP A 294 6.15 20.62 -43.06
N ALA A 295 5.64 21.86 -43.18
CA ALA A 295 6.48 23.05 -43.27
C ALA A 295 7.34 23.27 -42.01
N PHE A 296 6.77 23.04 -40.83
CA PHE A 296 7.47 23.15 -39.56
C PHE A 296 8.50 22.02 -39.39
N GLU A 297 8.14 20.78 -39.70
CA GLU A 297 9.07 19.63 -39.61
C GLU A 297 10.25 19.76 -40.59
N GLN A 298 10.06 20.36 -41.77
CA GLN A 298 11.14 20.61 -42.74
C GLN A 298 12.11 21.73 -42.32
N SER A 299 11.65 22.64 -41.45
CA SER A 299 12.38 23.86 -41.09
C SER A 299 13.05 23.79 -39.72
N SER A 300 12.71 22.78 -38.90
CA SER A 300 13.09 22.69 -37.49
C SER A 300 14.05 21.53 -37.20
N CYS A 301 14.81 21.65 -36.10
CA CYS A 301 15.72 20.61 -35.60
C CYS A 301 15.03 19.65 -34.60
N GLY A 302 13.69 19.57 -34.64
CA GLY A 302 12.87 18.75 -33.74
C GLY A 302 11.40 19.11 -33.85
N SER A 303 10.49 18.12 -33.73
CA SER A 303 9.05 18.41 -33.85
C SER A 303 8.55 19.18 -32.63
N ILE A 304 7.50 19.98 -32.82
CA ILE A 304 6.79 20.73 -31.76
C ILE A 304 5.38 20.19 -31.54
N PHE A 305 5.11 19.01 -32.11
CA PHE A 305 3.78 18.43 -32.13
C PHE A 305 3.63 17.37 -31.04
N VAL A 306 2.44 17.32 -30.44
CA VAL A 306 2.12 16.26 -29.47
C VAL A 306 2.40 14.88 -30.06
N TRP A 307 3.02 14.02 -29.26
CA TRP A 307 3.33 12.66 -29.62
C TRP A 307 2.05 11.81 -29.74
N TYR A 308 2.08 10.86 -30.67
CA TYR A 308 1.06 9.82 -30.84
C TYR A 308 1.71 8.44 -30.97
N PRO A 309 1.07 7.36 -30.50
CA PRO A 309 1.61 6.01 -30.66
C PRO A 309 1.68 5.61 -32.14
N LEU A 310 2.85 5.12 -32.57
CA LEU A 310 3.02 4.42 -33.85
C LEU A 310 3.45 2.96 -33.61
N PRO A 311 2.70 1.96 -34.13
CA PRO A 311 1.42 2.08 -34.81
C PRO A 311 0.29 2.51 -33.85
N SER A 312 -0.81 3.01 -34.41
CA SER A 312 -1.98 3.38 -33.59
C SER A 312 -2.50 2.16 -32.82
N LEU A 313 -2.63 2.29 -31.50
CA LEU A 313 -3.12 1.21 -30.65
C LEU A 313 -4.65 1.27 -30.52
N PRO A 314 -5.37 0.14 -30.57
CA PRO A 314 -6.82 0.12 -30.33
C PRO A 314 -7.22 0.65 -28.94
N ALA A 315 -6.36 0.44 -27.95
CA ALA A 315 -6.54 0.96 -26.58
C ALA A 315 -6.25 2.46 -26.46
N LEU A 316 -5.57 3.05 -27.46
CA LEU A 316 -5.20 4.46 -27.50
C LEU A 316 -5.51 5.10 -28.88
N PRO A 317 -6.80 5.18 -29.29
CA PRO A 317 -7.19 5.80 -30.55
C PRO A 317 -6.75 7.27 -30.63
N ARG A 318 -6.16 7.65 -31.77
CA ARG A 318 -5.65 9.00 -32.02
C ARG A 318 -6.71 10.09 -31.83
N THR A 319 -7.95 9.83 -32.22
CA THR A 319 -9.08 10.77 -32.06
C THR A 319 -9.36 11.10 -30.60
N LYS A 320 -9.25 10.11 -29.72
CA LYS A 320 -9.48 10.29 -28.28
C LYS A 320 -8.31 11.00 -27.60
N LEU A 321 -7.08 10.69 -27.99
CA LEU A 321 -5.91 11.45 -27.54
C LEU A 321 -6.00 12.93 -27.93
N LEU A 322 -6.42 13.22 -29.16
CA LEU A 322 -6.61 14.60 -29.62
C LEU A 322 -7.67 15.34 -28.78
N GLU A 323 -8.80 14.69 -28.49
CA GLU A 323 -9.84 15.24 -27.61
C GLU A 323 -9.28 15.56 -26.21
N ILE A 324 -8.46 14.67 -25.66
CA ILE A 324 -7.81 14.85 -24.36
C ILE A 324 -6.82 16.01 -24.39
N PHE A 325 -5.91 16.06 -25.38
CA PHE A 325 -4.95 17.15 -25.54
C PHE A 325 -5.65 18.51 -25.65
N SER A 326 -6.73 18.59 -26.43
CA SER A 326 -7.54 19.79 -26.55
C SER A 326 -8.15 20.20 -25.21
N LYS A 327 -8.72 19.25 -24.45
CA LYS A 327 -9.33 19.52 -23.13
C LYS A 327 -8.34 19.95 -22.07
N ILE A 328 -7.10 19.45 -22.10
CA ILE A 328 -6.05 19.90 -21.17
C ILE A 328 -5.38 21.22 -21.62
N GLY A 329 -5.88 21.86 -22.68
CA GLY A 329 -5.48 23.21 -23.09
C GLY A 329 -4.37 23.28 -24.14
N VAL A 330 -4.07 22.19 -24.85
CA VAL A 330 -3.11 22.22 -25.96
C VAL A 330 -3.76 22.91 -27.16
N ARG A 331 -3.05 23.89 -27.73
CA ARG A 331 -3.52 24.68 -28.88
C ARG A 331 -3.32 23.91 -30.19
N THR A 332 -4.17 24.17 -31.16
CA THR A 332 -3.91 23.76 -32.54
C THR A 332 -2.88 24.68 -33.18
N ILE A 333 -2.18 24.17 -34.21
CA ILE A 333 -1.20 24.98 -34.93
C ILE A 333 -1.90 26.06 -35.76
N SER A 334 -3.05 25.74 -36.39
CA SER A 334 -3.83 26.69 -37.17
C SER A 334 -4.29 27.92 -36.37
N GLU A 335 -4.81 27.73 -35.15
CA GLU A 335 -5.24 28.81 -34.27
C GLU A 335 -4.06 29.68 -33.82
N SER A 336 -2.89 29.07 -33.63
CA SER A 336 -1.71 29.76 -33.13
C SER A 336 -1.08 30.65 -34.19
N VAL A 337 -1.09 30.20 -35.44
CA VAL A 337 -0.63 30.97 -36.61
C VAL A 337 -1.59 32.13 -36.90
N GLN A 338 -2.91 31.90 -36.94
CA GLN A 338 -3.91 32.96 -37.19
C GLN A 338 -3.94 34.04 -36.10
N LYS A 339 -3.78 33.68 -34.82
CA LYS A 339 -3.73 34.66 -33.72
C LYS A 339 -2.55 35.63 -33.84
N GLN A 340 -1.47 35.21 -34.48
CA GLN A 340 -0.28 36.04 -34.61
C GLN A 340 -0.38 37.01 -35.78
N GLU A 341 -0.95 36.59 -36.92
CA GLU A 341 -1.25 37.49 -38.06
C GLU A 341 -2.09 38.70 -37.64
N LEU A 342 -3.04 38.53 -36.71
CA LEU A 342 -3.90 39.60 -36.21
C LEU A 342 -3.22 40.54 -35.18
N SER A 343 -2.03 40.20 -34.69
CA SER A 343 -1.32 40.93 -33.62
C SER A 343 -0.10 41.72 -34.09
N VAL A 344 0.30 41.60 -35.36
CA VAL A 344 1.41 42.36 -35.94
C VAL A 344 0.88 43.70 -36.42
N GLU A 345 1.09 44.76 -35.64
CA GLU A 345 0.96 46.13 -36.14
C GLU A 345 1.99 46.36 -37.26
N GLU A 346 1.52 46.83 -38.41
CA GLU A 346 2.30 47.12 -39.61
C GLU A 346 3.42 48.13 -39.31
N GLY A 347 4.68 47.68 -39.19
CA GLY A 347 5.79 48.64 -39.10
C GLY A 347 7.15 48.17 -38.58
N VAL A 348 7.49 46.88 -38.57
CA VAL A 348 8.82 46.44 -38.10
C VAL A 348 9.65 45.86 -39.25
N GLU A 349 10.79 46.49 -39.52
CA GLU A 349 11.84 46.00 -40.42
C GLU A 349 12.53 44.77 -39.80
N PHE A 350 12.41 43.59 -40.43
CA PHE A 350 12.91 42.34 -39.86
C PHE A 350 14.33 42.00 -40.35
N LYS A 351 15.25 41.73 -39.40
CA LYS A 351 16.60 41.22 -39.66
C LYS A 351 16.62 39.69 -39.69
N GLN A 352 17.35 39.15 -40.65
CA GLN A 352 17.59 37.72 -40.86
C GLN A 352 18.36 37.11 -39.67
N VAL A 353 17.73 36.19 -38.92
CA VAL A 353 18.36 35.49 -37.78
C VAL A 353 19.01 34.20 -38.29
N LYS A 354 20.27 33.96 -37.87
CA LYS A 354 21.03 32.78 -38.29
C LYS A 354 20.59 31.51 -37.55
N PRO A 355 20.68 30.32 -38.19
CA PRO A 355 20.08 29.08 -37.69
C PRO A 355 20.63 28.52 -36.36
N ARG A 356 21.77 29.02 -35.86
CA ARG A 356 22.50 28.39 -34.74
C ARG A 356 22.15 28.94 -33.36
N ASP A 357 21.36 30.01 -33.27
CA ASP A 357 20.96 30.63 -32.00
C ASP A 357 19.50 30.25 -31.59
N ILE A 358 18.91 29.24 -32.25
CA ILE A 358 17.48 28.88 -32.19
C ILE A 358 17.21 27.76 -31.18
N TYR A 359 17.60 27.95 -29.92
CA TYR A 359 17.18 27.04 -28.83
C TYR A 359 16.20 27.68 -27.84
N ILE A 360 15.88 28.98 -28.00
CA ILE A 360 15.19 29.77 -26.93
C ILE A 360 13.88 30.44 -27.39
N LEU A 361 13.44 30.32 -28.65
CA LEU A 361 12.45 31.26 -29.21
C LEU A 361 11.21 30.60 -29.84
N THR A 362 10.53 29.68 -29.16
CA THR A 362 9.23 29.13 -29.65
C THR A 362 8.19 30.22 -29.90
N LYS A 363 8.10 31.26 -29.04
CA LYS A 363 7.20 32.41 -29.26
C LYS A 363 7.62 33.37 -30.37
N HIS A 364 8.91 33.64 -30.51
CA HIS A 364 9.45 34.63 -31.46
C HIS A 364 9.63 34.05 -32.88
N TRP A 365 9.74 32.73 -32.98
CA TRP A 365 9.90 32.03 -34.25
C TRP A 365 8.56 31.88 -34.98
N LEU A 366 7.44 31.66 -34.28
CA LEU A 366 6.10 31.67 -34.89
C LEU A 366 5.80 33.01 -35.61
N SER A 367 6.23 34.16 -35.05
CA SER A 367 6.12 35.46 -35.72
C SER A 367 7.02 35.61 -36.94
N SER A 368 8.13 34.86 -36.99
CA SER A 368 9.12 34.95 -38.07
C SER A 368 8.80 33.98 -39.22
N PHE A 369 8.04 32.92 -38.96
CA PHE A 369 7.66 31.91 -39.97
C PHE A 369 6.55 32.42 -40.91
N LEU A 370 5.71 33.33 -40.43
CA LEU A 370 4.66 34.03 -41.19
C LEU A 370 5.18 35.10 -42.17
N ALA A 371 6.50 35.30 -42.23
CA ALA A 371 7.13 36.30 -43.11
C ALA A 371 7.63 35.72 -44.46
N PHE A 372 7.18 34.51 -44.83
CA PHE A 372 7.53 33.84 -46.10
C PHE A 372 6.32 33.50 -46.95
#